data_AF-A0A9D9H1E1-F1
#
_entry.id   AF-A0A9D9H1E1-F1
#
_cell.length_a   1.000
_cell.length_b   1.000
_cell.length_c   1.000
_cell.angle_alpha   90.00
_cell.angle_beta   90.00
_cell.angle_gamma   90.00
#
_symmetry.space_group_name_H-M   'P 1'
#
loop_
_entity.id
_entity.type
_entity.pdbx_description
1 polymer ?
#
loop_
_entity_poly.entity_id
_entity_poly.type
_entity_poly.pdbx_seq_one_letter_code
_entity_poly.pdbx_strand_id
1 'polypeptide(L)'
;MNTEERIDRYVSGLMEGDERQLFETEMSQDKNLEEEVRLQQEVVLAIQKKGLRQMMQDKEKEIRTRAARRWIYLPSALLAACLVIGIFFRIGHVRDCKELGESIVLEAVQMRGESDSDEILDAINAGKYEDALCQIEALRRQIPEFDLNSEEGQYDKMQFDNQMEDLDWFEAVAYMRMGKVRKARQCLSAIASNPDGAYASQAAEALKAL
;
A
#
# COMPACT_ATOMS: atom_id res chain seq x y z
N MET A 1 -46.44 31.26 59.41
CA MET A 1 -45.43 30.73 58.48
C MET A 1 -44.20 30.41 59.30
N ASN A 2 -43.68 29.18 59.22
CA ASN A 2 -42.54 28.76 60.03
C ASN A 2 -41.23 29.30 59.43
N THR A 3 -40.20 29.52 60.27
CA THR A 3 -38.89 30.04 59.81
C THR A 3 -38.24 29.12 58.78
N GLU A 4 -38.31 27.80 58.99
CA GLU A 4 -37.78 26.80 58.05
C GLU A 4 -38.41 26.90 56.65
N GLU A 5 -39.73 27.12 56.58
CA GLU A 5 -40.49 27.25 55.33
C GLU A 5 -40.10 28.52 54.57
N ARG A 6 -39.74 29.59 55.29
CA ARG A 6 -39.20 30.82 54.70
C ARG A 6 -37.79 30.58 54.16
N ILE A 7 -36.92 29.92 54.92
CA ILE A 7 -35.56 29.62 54.44
C ILE A 7 -35.60 28.74 53.19
N ASP A 8 -36.43 27.69 53.18
CA ASP A 8 -36.58 26.80 52.01
C ASP A 8 -37.07 27.56 50.77
N ARG A 9 -38.08 28.44 50.92
CA ARG A 9 -38.54 29.30 49.82
C ARG A 9 -37.46 30.27 49.33
N TYR A 10 -36.65 30.82 50.23
CA TYR A 10 -35.54 31.70 49.87
C TYR A 10 -34.45 30.95 49.09
N VAL A 11 -34.01 29.79 49.60
CA VAL A 11 -32.97 28.95 48.96
C VAL A 11 -33.46 28.37 47.63
N SER A 12 -34.74 28.05 47.52
CA SER A 12 -35.38 27.58 46.29
C SER A 12 -35.70 28.68 45.28
N GLY A 13 -35.47 29.96 45.62
CA GLY A 13 -35.73 31.11 44.75
C GLY A 13 -37.21 31.45 44.57
N LEU A 14 -38.08 30.99 45.48
CA LEU A 14 -39.54 31.20 45.49
C LEU A 14 -39.97 32.47 46.27
N MET A 15 -39.01 33.24 46.78
CA MET A 15 -39.23 34.58 47.31
C MET A 15 -38.81 35.62 46.27
N GLU A 16 -39.73 36.46 45.84
CA GLU A 16 -39.49 37.49 44.84
C GLU A 16 -39.90 38.88 45.36
N GLY A 17 -39.33 39.93 44.78
CA GLY A 17 -39.70 41.31 45.08
C GLY A 17 -39.50 41.71 46.55
N ASP A 18 -40.50 42.38 47.12
CA ASP A 18 -40.44 42.99 48.45
C ASP A 18 -40.30 41.96 49.58
N GLU A 19 -40.89 40.76 49.42
CA GLU A 19 -40.80 39.67 50.39
C GLU A 19 -39.34 39.25 50.62
N ARG A 20 -38.57 39.19 49.54
CA ARG A 20 -37.16 38.83 49.58
C ARG A 20 -36.30 39.92 50.23
N GLN A 21 -36.54 41.19 49.92
CA GLN A 21 -35.79 42.31 50.49
C GLN A 21 -35.98 42.43 52.01
N LEU A 22 -37.21 42.20 52.47
CA LEU A 22 -37.51 42.14 53.91
C LEU A 22 -36.76 41.00 54.59
N PHE A 23 -36.73 39.82 53.96
CA PHE A 23 -36.00 38.67 54.49
C PHE A 23 -34.49 38.88 54.51
N GLU A 24 -33.91 39.48 53.47
CA GLU A 24 -32.48 39.84 53.42
C GLU A 24 -32.11 40.89 54.48
N THR A 25 -33.02 41.84 54.75
CA THR A 25 -32.86 42.82 55.83
C THR A 25 -32.90 42.15 57.21
N GLU A 26 -33.81 41.18 57.42
CA GLU A 26 -33.90 40.39 58.65
C GLU A 26 -32.65 39.53 58.87
N MET A 27 -32.14 38.89 57.81
CA MET A 27 -30.87 38.15 57.85
C MET A 27 -29.67 39.05 58.23
N SER A 28 -29.67 40.32 57.82
CA SER A 28 -28.60 41.26 58.19
C SER A 28 -28.60 41.65 59.67
N GLN A 29 -29.75 41.47 60.34
CA GLN A 29 -29.95 41.81 61.75
C GLN A 29 -29.84 40.58 62.66
N ASP A 30 -30.24 39.40 62.18
CA ASP A 30 -30.21 38.14 62.91
C ASP A 30 -29.14 37.18 62.38
N LYS A 31 -28.05 37.05 63.15
CA LYS A 31 -26.94 36.16 62.83
C LYS A 31 -27.31 34.68 62.86
N ASN A 32 -28.26 34.26 63.69
CA ASN A 32 -28.65 32.85 63.75
C ASN A 32 -29.39 32.46 62.47
N LEU A 33 -30.27 33.35 62.00
CA LEU A 33 -30.99 33.17 60.74
C LEU A 33 -30.04 33.14 59.54
N GLU A 34 -29.04 34.04 59.53
CA GLU A 34 -28.00 34.05 58.49
C GLU A 34 -27.23 32.73 58.42
N GLU A 35 -26.82 32.18 59.57
CA GLU A 35 -26.07 30.92 59.63
C GLU A 35 -26.91 29.72 59.18
N GLU A 36 -28.19 29.66 59.55
CA GLU A 36 -29.10 28.59 59.14
C GLU A 36 -29.33 28.59 57.62
N VAL A 37 -29.57 29.77 57.04
CA VAL A 37 -29.70 29.94 55.58
C VAL A 37 -28.41 29.49 54.87
N ARG A 38 -27.24 29.89 55.39
CA ARG A 38 -25.93 29.50 54.84
C ARG A 38 -25.75 27.98 54.82
N LEU A 39 -26.08 27.30 55.93
CA LEU A 39 -25.98 25.84 56.03
C LEU A 39 -26.90 25.14 55.03
N GLN A 40 -28.14 25.60 54.88
CA GLN A 40 -29.08 25.01 53.93
C GLN A 40 -28.63 25.21 52.47
N GLN A 41 -28.08 26.38 52.14
CA GLN A 41 -27.47 26.63 50.82
C GLN A 41 -26.30 25.67 50.54
N GLU A 42 -25.44 25.42 51.54
CA GLU A 42 -24.31 24.51 51.40
C GLU A 42 -24.76 23.06 51.14
N VAL A 43 -25.79 22.59 51.83
CA VAL A 43 -26.39 21.27 51.61
C VAL A 43 -26.95 21.15 50.19
N VAL A 44 -27.70 22.15 49.72
CA VAL A 44 -28.25 22.16 48.36
C VAL A 44 -27.14 22.12 47.30
N LEU A 45 -26.09 22.93 47.47
CA LEU A 45 -24.93 22.94 46.58
C LEU A 45 -24.20 21.58 46.57
N ALA A 46 -24.04 20.95 47.72
CA ALA A 46 -23.40 19.63 47.83
C ALA A 46 -24.19 18.55 47.08
N ILE A 47 -25.52 18.57 47.18
CA ILE A 47 -26.41 17.64 46.47
C ILE A 47 -26.32 17.86 44.96
N GLN A 48 -26.42 19.11 44.50
CA GLN A 48 -26.30 19.45 43.07
C GLN A 48 -24.95 19.01 42.49
N LYS A 49 -23.85 19.29 43.19
CA LYS A 49 -22.50 18.88 42.78
C LYS A 49 -22.36 17.37 42.67
N LYS A 50 -22.96 16.61 43.58
CA LYS A 50 -22.99 15.14 43.55
C LYS A 50 -23.78 14.62 42.35
N GLY A 51 -24.95 15.18 42.08
CA GLY A 51 -25.78 14.83 40.92
C GLY A 51 -25.07 15.12 39.59
N LEU A 52 -24.46 16.29 39.45
CA LEU A 52 -23.69 16.64 38.26
C LEU A 52 -22.50 15.69 38.05
N ARG A 53 -21.78 15.33 39.12
CA ARG A 53 -20.68 14.37 39.05
C ARG A 53 -21.15 12.99 38.60
N GLN A 54 -22.31 12.53 39.06
CA GLN A 54 -22.91 11.27 38.62
C GLN A 54 -23.29 11.32 37.13
N MET A 55 -23.93 12.40 36.68
CA MET A 55 -24.27 12.59 35.27
C MET A 55 -23.04 12.61 34.36
N MET A 56 -21.96 13.27 34.79
CA MET A 56 -20.69 13.25 34.05
C MET A 56 -20.12 11.84 33.98
N GLN A 57 -20.09 11.11 35.09
CA GLN A 57 -19.56 9.73 35.13
C GLN A 57 -20.38 8.77 34.26
N ASP A 58 -21.70 8.92 34.22
CA ASP A 58 -22.55 8.08 33.38
C ASP A 58 -22.39 8.41 31.90
N LYS A 59 -22.23 9.70 31.56
CA LYS A 59 -21.88 10.13 30.20
C LYS A 59 -20.48 9.68 29.78
N GLU A 60 -19.50 9.70 30.68
CA GLU A 60 -18.16 9.18 30.43
C GLU A 60 -18.16 7.67 30.15
N LYS A 61 -18.96 6.89 30.89
CA LYS A 61 -19.15 5.44 30.62
C LYS A 61 -19.81 5.21 29.26
N GLU A 62 -20.82 6.00 28.90
CA GLU A 62 -21.48 5.94 27.60
C GLU A 62 -20.51 6.30 26.45
N ILE A 63 -19.64 7.28 26.65
CA ILE A 63 -18.62 7.69 25.66
C ILE A 63 -17.51 6.65 25.54
N ARG A 64 -17.00 6.09 26.64
CA ARG A 64 -15.97 5.03 26.62
C ARG A 64 -16.44 3.78 25.87
N THR A 65 -17.70 3.37 26.07
CA THR A 65 -18.26 2.19 25.39
C THR A 65 -18.45 2.41 23.88
N ARG A 66 -18.73 3.64 23.44
CA ARG A 66 -18.76 4.01 22.00
C ARG A 66 -17.36 4.11 21.38
N ALA A 67 -16.37 4.62 22.10
CA ALA A 67 -14.99 4.76 21.59
C ALA A 67 -14.29 3.41 21.38
N ALA A 68 -14.50 2.44 22.29
CA ALA A 68 -13.90 1.10 22.18
C ALA A 68 -14.37 0.31 20.95
N ARG A 69 -15.63 0.48 20.53
CA ARG A 69 -16.21 -0.24 19.38
C ARG A 69 -15.70 0.28 18.02
N ARG A 70 -15.30 1.56 17.95
CA ARG A 70 -14.78 2.19 16.72
C ARG A 70 -13.34 1.78 16.39
N TRP A 71 -12.54 1.44 17.41
CA TRP A 71 -11.13 1.04 17.24
C TRP A 71 -10.93 -0.39 16.72
N ILE A 72 -11.93 -1.27 16.87
CA ILE A 72 -11.84 -2.66 16.41
C ILE A 72 -11.85 -2.75 14.87
N TYR A 73 -12.44 -1.77 14.17
CA TYR A 73 -12.57 -1.79 12.71
C TYR A 73 -11.54 -0.94 11.96
N LEU A 74 -10.75 -0.13 12.66
CA LEU A 74 -9.74 0.75 12.07
C LEU A 74 -8.56 0.03 11.39
N PRO A 75 -8.06 -1.14 11.83
CA PRO A 75 -6.95 -1.79 11.12
C PRO A 75 -7.36 -2.52 9.83
N SER A 76 -8.67 -2.76 9.61
CA SER A 76 -9.14 -3.50 8.43
C SER A 76 -9.07 -2.71 7.12
N ALA A 77 -9.30 -1.39 7.17
CA ALA A 77 -9.33 -0.53 5.98
C ALA A 77 -7.93 -0.18 5.45
N LEU A 78 -6.94 -0.02 6.32
CA LEU A 78 -5.56 0.32 5.93
C LEU A 78 -4.85 -0.84 5.23
N LEU A 79 -5.06 -2.07 5.72
CA LEU A 79 -4.46 -3.28 5.17
C LEU A 79 -5.00 -3.58 3.76
N ALA A 80 -6.31 -3.35 3.54
CA ALA A 80 -6.92 -3.47 2.22
C ALA A 80 -6.38 -2.43 1.23
N ALA A 81 -6.18 -1.18 1.65
CA ALA A 81 -5.64 -0.13 0.79
C ALA A 81 -4.20 -0.42 0.33
N CYS A 82 -3.32 -0.92 1.21
CA CYS A 82 -1.95 -1.30 0.85
C CYS A 82 -1.90 -2.48 -0.14
N LEU A 83 -2.80 -3.45 -0.01
CA LEU A 83 -2.89 -4.55 -0.97
C LEU A 83 -3.36 -4.07 -2.35
N VAL A 84 -4.37 -3.19 -2.39
CA VAL A 84 -4.84 -2.59 -3.65
C VAL A 84 -3.72 -1.79 -4.31
N ILE A 85 -3.04 -0.91 -3.57
CA ILE A 85 -1.92 -0.11 -4.10
C ILE A 85 -0.80 -1.04 -4.60
N GLY A 86 -0.39 -2.06 -3.84
CA GLY A 86 0.64 -3.02 -4.26
C GLY A 86 0.25 -3.84 -5.49
N ILE A 87 -1.03 -4.20 -5.63
CA ILE A 87 -1.57 -4.86 -6.82
C ILE A 87 -1.52 -3.90 -8.03
N PHE A 88 -1.91 -2.63 -7.86
CA PHE A 88 -1.83 -1.63 -8.93
C PHE A 88 -0.39 -1.39 -9.41
N PHE A 89 0.58 -1.27 -8.50
CA PHE A 89 2.00 -1.16 -8.87
C PHE A 89 2.53 -2.42 -9.58
N ARG A 90 2.13 -3.63 -9.14
CA ARG A 90 2.49 -4.88 -9.81
C ARG A 90 1.90 -4.96 -11.23
N ILE A 91 0.62 -4.59 -11.39
CA ILE A 91 -0.06 -4.62 -12.69
C ILE A 91 0.56 -3.60 -13.65
N GLY A 92 0.90 -2.39 -13.17
CA GLY A 92 1.60 -1.38 -13.95
C GLY A 92 2.92 -1.88 -14.52
N HIS A 93 3.83 -2.36 -13.66
CA HIS A 93 5.13 -2.89 -14.10
C HIS A 93 5.03 -4.07 -15.06
N VAL A 94 4.03 -4.94 -14.91
CA VAL A 94 3.81 -6.07 -15.83
C VAL A 94 3.32 -5.58 -17.19
N ARG A 95 2.45 -4.55 -17.22
CA ARG A 95 1.93 -3.97 -18.46
C ARG A 95 3.03 -3.23 -19.22
N ASP A 96 3.77 -2.36 -18.55
CA ASP A 96 4.86 -1.58 -19.15
C ASP A 96 5.94 -2.50 -19.74
N CYS A 97 6.29 -3.57 -19.01
CA CYS A 97 7.23 -4.60 -19.49
C CYS A 97 6.72 -5.32 -20.74
N LYS A 98 5.41 -5.59 -20.83
CA LYS A 98 4.82 -6.28 -21.99
C LYS A 98 4.77 -5.36 -23.21
N GLU A 99 4.37 -4.10 -23.04
CA GLU A 99 4.34 -3.10 -24.10
C GLU A 99 5.74 -2.84 -24.68
N LEU A 100 6.77 -2.77 -23.82
CA LEU A 100 8.18 -2.69 -24.24
C LEU A 100 8.64 -3.95 -25.00
N GLY A 101 8.19 -5.14 -24.60
CA GLY A 101 8.54 -6.39 -25.30
C GLY A 101 7.86 -6.53 -26.66
N GLU A 102 6.64 -5.98 -26.80
CA GLU A 102 5.88 -5.96 -28.07
C GLU A 102 6.44 -4.93 -29.06
N SER A 103 7.03 -3.83 -28.58
CA SER A 103 7.64 -2.82 -29.46
C SER A 103 8.98 -3.25 -30.05
N ILE A 104 9.64 -4.24 -29.43
CA ILE A 104 10.86 -4.84 -29.94
C ILE A 104 10.51 -5.80 -31.08
N VAL A 105 10.88 -5.41 -32.30
CA VAL A 105 10.83 -6.28 -33.48
C VAL A 105 12.05 -7.20 -33.42
N LEU A 106 11.81 -8.50 -33.41
CA LEU A 106 12.86 -9.50 -33.51
C LEU A 106 13.09 -9.80 -35.00
N GLU A 107 14.32 -9.61 -35.47
CA GLU A 107 14.75 -10.02 -36.79
C GLU A 107 15.83 -11.10 -36.63
N ALA A 108 15.74 -12.19 -37.38
CA ALA A 108 16.83 -13.14 -37.48
C ALA A 108 17.99 -12.47 -38.22
N VAL A 109 19.15 -12.39 -37.59
CA VAL A 109 20.38 -12.06 -38.31
C VAL A 109 20.63 -13.21 -39.28
N GLN A 110 20.56 -12.95 -40.59
CA GLN A 110 20.68 -13.97 -41.63
C GLN A 110 22.06 -14.64 -41.60
N MET A 111 22.18 -15.71 -40.81
CA MET A 111 23.28 -16.67 -40.88
C MET A 111 22.77 -17.91 -41.62
N ARG A 112 23.62 -18.48 -42.49
CA ARG A 112 23.26 -19.59 -43.37
C ARG A 112 23.02 -20.88 -42.56
N GLY A 113 21.75 -21.15 -42.26
CA GLY A 113 21.27 -22.25 -41.43
C GLY A 113 19.79 -22.04 -41.11
N GLU A 114 19.02 -21.82 -42.17
CA GLU A 114 17.60 -21.44 -42.20
C GLU A 114 16.72 -22.60 -41.67
N SER A 115 16.43 -22.61 -40.36
CA SER A 115 15.23 -23.27 -39.82
C SER A 115 14.95 -22.92 -38.35
N ASP A 116 15.98 -23.00 -37.49
CA ASP A 116 15.73 -23.08 -36.04
C ASP A 116 15.40 -21.71 -35.41
N SER A 117 16.10 -20.65 -35.82
CA SER A 117 15.82 -19.28 -35.35
C SER A 117 14.46 -18.79 -35.86
N ASP A 118 14.09 -19.11 -37.09
CA ASP A 118 12.81 -18.70 -37.68
C ASP A 118 11.62 -19.37 -36.97
N GLU A 119 11.75 -20.67 -36.62
CA GLU A 119 10.70 -21.38 -35.87
C GLU A 119 10.50 -20.78 -34.46
N ILE A 120 11.60 -20.39 -33.79
CA ILE A 120 11.55 -19.71 -32.48
C ILE A 120 10.86 -18.35 -32.62
N LEU A 121 11.22 -17.57 -33.64
CA LEU A 121 10.63 -16.25 -33.88
C LEU A 121 9.13 -16.35 -34.21
N ASP A 122 8.73 -17.32 -35.03
CA ASP A 122 7.33 -17.60 -35.33
C ASP A 122 6.56 -17.99 -34.07
N ALA A 123 7.14 -18.82 -33.20
CA ALA A 123 6.54 -19.18 -31.93
C ALA A 123 6.37 -17.96 -30.99
N ILE A 124 7.39 -17.08 -30.91
CA ILE A 124 7.33 -15.84 -30.11
C ILE A 124 6.28 -14.87 -30.67
N ASN A 125 6.19 -14.72 -31.99
CA ASN A 125 5.22 -13.85 -32.65
C ASN A 125 3.79 -14.40 -32.57
N ALA A 126 3.62 -15.71 -32.58
CA ALA A 126 2.35 -16.39 -32.33
C ALA A 126 1.93 -16.38 -30.84
N GLY A 127 2.77 -15.85 -29.94
CA GLY A 127 2.53 -15.81 -28.51
C GLY A 127 2.72 -17.16 -27.78
N LYS A 128 3.30 -18.16 -28.45
CA LYS A 128 3.63 -19.48 -27.89
C LYS A 128 4.99 -19.43 -27.18
N TYR A 129 5.09 -18.60 -26.15
CA TYR A 129 6.36 -18.33 -25.48
C TYR A 129 6.96 -19.55 -24.78
N GLU A 130 6.13 -20.48 -24.28
CA GLU A 130 6.62 -21.68 -23.61
C GLU A 130 7.29 -22.64 -24.60
N ASP A 131 6.68 -22.82 -25.78
CA ASP A 131 7.25 -23.62 -26.86
C ASP A 131 8.58 -23.02 -27.34
N ALA A 132 8.62 -21.70 -27.54
CA ALA A 132 9.83 -20.98 -27.94
C ALA A 132 10.96 -21.15 -26.91
N LEU A 133 10.67 -21.00 -25.62
CA LEU A 133 11.65 -21.20 -24.55
C LEU A 133 12.16 -22.65 -24.49
N CYS A 134 11.30 -23.64 -24.71
CA CYS A 134 11.70 -25.03 -24.80
C CYS A 134 12.64 -25.30 -25.99
N GLN A 135 12.38 -24.67 -27.15
CA GLN A 135 13.26 -24.77 -28.32
C GLN A 135 14.63 -24.13 -28.04
N ILE A 136 14.65 -22.92 -27.45
CA ILE A 136 15.89 -22.24 -27.04
C ILE A 136 16.71 -23.13 -26.10
N GLU A 137 16.09 -23.71 -25.07
CA GLU A 137 16.77 -24.62 -24.15
C GLU A 137 17.29 -25.89 -24.84
N ALA A 138 16.56 -26.41 -25.83
CA ALA A 138 16.97 -27.60 -26.58
C ALA A 138 18.20 -27.32 -27.44
N LEU A 139 18.27 -26.15 -28.08
CA LEU A 139 19.42 -25.72 -28.88
C LEU A 139 20.66 -25.51 -28.01
N ARG A 140 20.51 -24.85 -26.86
CA ARG A 140 21.64 -24.63 -25.92
C ARG A 140 22.27 -25.92 -25.39
N ARG A 141 21.54 -27.04 -25.39
CA ARG A 141 22.08 -28.35 -24.99
C ARG A 141 22.92 -29.00 -26.07
N GLN A 142 22.74 -28.62 -27.33
CA GLN A 142 23.45 -29.16 -28.47
C GLN A 142 24.72 -28.36 -28.73
N ILE A 143 25.71 -28.48 -27.84
CA ILE A 143 27.01 -27.81 -27.99
C ILE A 143 27.86 -28.65 -28.95
N PRO A 144 28.19 -28.15 -30.16
CA PRO A 144 29.05 -28.85 -31.10
C PRO A 144 30.51 -28.88 -30.59
N GLU A 145 31.27 -29.87 -31.04
CA GLU A 145 32.73 -29.85 -30.87
C GLU A 145 33.36 -29.12 -32.07
N PHE A 146 34.22 -28.14 -31.80
CA PHE A 146 34.84 -27.30 -32.81
C PHE A 146 36.34 -27.58 -32.92
N ASP A 147 36.86 -27.79 -34.13
CA ASP A 147 38.31 -27.86 -34.37
C ASP A 147 38.92 -26.46 -34.54
N LEU A 148 39.31 -25.86 -33.42
CA LEU A 148 39.88 -24.51 -33.38
C LEU A 148 41.25 -24.37 -34.05
N ASN A 149 41.88 -25.48 -34.44
CA ASN A 149 43.15 -25.46 -35.16
C ASN A 149 42.96 -25.21 -36.66
N SER A 150 41.74 -25.34 -37.16
CA SER A 150 41.37 -25.06 -38.54
C SER A 150 40.69 -23.69 -38.65
N GLU A 151 40.87 -23.01 -39.78
CA GLU A 151 40.14 -21.75 -40.05
C GLU A 151 38.63 -22.00 -40.09
N GLU A 152 38.19 -23.15 -40.62
CA GLU A 152 36.78 -23.57 -40.66
C GLU A 152 36.20 -23.74 -39.24
N GLY A 153 36.88 -24.43 -38.33
CA GLY A 153 36.37 -24.61 -36.96
C GLY A 153 36.39 -23.33 -36.11
N GLN A 154 37.28 -22.37 -36.40
CA GLN A 154 37.21 -21.02 -35.80
C GLN A 154 36.00 -20.24 -36.31
N TYR A 155 35.69 -20.35 -37.61
CA TYR A 155 34.51 -19.75 -38.21
C TYR A 155 33.21 -20.36 -37.64
N ASP A 156 33.14 -21.68 -37.55
CA ASP A 156 31.97 -22.39 -37.00
C ASP A 156 31.72 -22.02 -35.54
N LYS A 157 32.78 -21.89 -34.74
CA LYS A 157 32.66 -21.41 -33.36
C LYS A 157 32.12 -19.98 -33.31
N MET A 158 32.65 -19.08 -34.15
CA MET A 158 32.16 -17.69 -34.21
C MET A 158 30.67 -17.64 -34.57
N GLN A 159 30.23 -18.49 -35.49
CA GLN A 159 28.83 -18.62 -35.88
C GLN A 159 27.95 -19.10 -34.73
N PHE A 160 28.40 -20.14 -34.02
CA PHE A 160 27.71 -20.65 -32.85
C PHE A 160 27.61 -19.61 -31.73
N ASP A 161 28.69 -18.90 -31.44
CA ASP A 161 28.72 -17.85 -30.42
C ASP A 161 27.70 -16.73 -30.76
N ASN A 162 27.65 -16.28 -32.02
CA ASN A 162 26.64 -15.32 -32.48
C ASN A 162 25.21 -15.86 -32.33
N GLN A 163 24.98 -17.13 -32.68
CA GLN A 163 23.68 -17.77 -32.52
C GLN A 163 23.27 -17.84 -31.04
N MET A 164 24.21 -18.10 -30.12
CA MET A 164 23.91 -18.08 -28.68
C MET A 164 23.52 -16.69 -28.19
N GLU A 165 24.15 -15.62 -28.70
CA GLU A 165 23.73 -14.25 -28.41
C GLU A 165 22.31 -13.94 -28.89
N ASP A 166 21.93 -14.42 -30.08
CA ASP A 166 20.56 -14.30 -30.61
C ASP A 166 19.55 -15.01 -29.70
N LEU A 167 19.87 -16.23 -29.24
CA LEU A 167 18.99 -17.00 -28.34
C LEU A 167 18.82 -16.31 -26.99
N ASP A 168 19.89 -15.72 -26.44
CA ASP A 168 19.83 -14.94 -25.20
C ASP A 168 18.89 -13.73 -25.34
N TRP A 169 18.97 -13.04 -26.47
CA TRP A 169 18.08 -11.93 -26.80
C TRP A 169 16.63 -12.38 -26.97
N PHE A 170 16.38 -13.48 -27.70
CA PHE A 170 15.03 -14.02 -27.90
C PHE A 170 14.40 -14.47 -26.58
N GLU A 171 15.16 -15.10 -25.69
CA GLU A 171 14.70 -15.46 -24.35
C GLU A 171 14.31 -14.22 -23.54
N ALA A 172 15.13 -13.17 -23.56
CA ALA A 172 14.85 -11.94 -22.84
C ALA A 172 13.54 -11.29 -23.33
N VAL A 173 13.36 -11.16 -24.65
CA VAL A 173 12.15 -10.59 -25.25
C VAL A 173 10.93 -11.47 -25.01
N ALA A 174 11.05 -12.79 -25.08
CA ALA A 174 9.98 -13.72 -24.73
C ALA A 174 9.51 -13.49 -23.27
N TYR A 175 10.43 -13.37 -22.32
CA TYR A 175 10.06 -13.05 -20.94
C TYR A 175 9.43 -11.67 -20.76
N MET A 176 9.83 -10.68 -21.56
CA MET A 176 9.17 -9.36 -21.57
C MET A 176 7.73 -9.45 -22.07
N ARG A 177 7.50 -10.12 -23.21
CA ARG A 177 6.15 -10.32 -23.79
C ARG A 177 5.24 -11.17 -22.90
N MET A 178 5.81 -12.07 -22.09
CA MET A 178 5.09 -12.81 -21.05
C MET A 178 4.76 -11.97 -19.79
N GLY A 179 5.32 -10.78 -19.64
CA GLY A 179 5.21 -9.96 -18.43
C GLY A 179 6.00 -10.50 -17.23
N LYS A 180 6.97 -11.42 -17.46
CA LYS A 180 7.83 -12.00 -16.42
C LYS A 180 9.00 -11.07 -16.10
N VAL A 181 8.68 -9.87 -15.59
CA VAL A 181 9.61 -8.74 -15.37
C VAL A 181 10.93 -9.13 -14.69
N ARG A 182 10.87 -9.99 -13.66
CA ARG A 182 12.07 -10.41 -12.92
C ARG A 182 13.04 -11.23 -13.79
N LYS A 183 12.50 -12.18 -14.56
CA LYS A 183 13.31 -13.02 -15.46
C LYS A 183 13.85 -12.19 -16.63
N ALA A 184 13.00 -11.34 -17.22
CA ALA A 184 13.41 -10.42 -18.26
C ALA A 184 14.58 -9.53 -17.81
N ARG A 185 14.48 -8.88 -16.64
CA ARG A 185 15.58 -8.08 -16.08
C ARG A 185 16.85 -8.90 -15.87
N GLN A 186 16.73 -10.13 -15.41
CA GLN A 186 17.89 -11.01 -15.21
C GLN A 186 18.59 -11.30 -16.55
N CYS A 187 17.85 -11.73 -17.57
CA CYS A 187 18.40 -11.98 -18.92
C CYS A 187 19.02 -10.71 -19.51
N LEU A 188 18.30 -9.58 -19.49
CA LEU A 188 18.81 -8.31 -20.02
C LEU A 188 20.06 -7.84 -19.27
N SER A 189 20.14 -8.05 -17.96
CA SER A 189 21.34 -7.69 -17.18
C SER A 189 22.55 -8.56 -17.54
N ALA A 190 22.33 -9.84 -17.86
CA ALA A 190 23.40 -10.72 -18.33
C ALA A 190 23.91 -10.26 -19.70
N ILE A 191 23.00 -9.97 -20.63
CA ILE A 191 23.33 -9.49 -21.98
C ILE A 191 24.07 -8.14 -21.91
N ALA A 192 23.57 -7.18 -21.14
CA ALA A 192 24.19 -5.86 -20.99
C ALA A 192 25.55 -5.90 -20.27
N SER A 193 25.90 -7.00 -19.60
CA SER A 193 27.21 -7.17 -18.94
C SER A 193 28.33 -7.47 -19.94
N ASN A 194 28.01 -7.90 -21.16
CA ASN A 194 28.97 -8.09 -22.24
C ASN A 194 28.91 -6.89 -23.21
N PRO A 195 29.76 -5.86 -23.05
CA PRO A 195 29.66 -4.62 -23.84
C PRO A 195 29.96 -4.79 -25.33
N ASP A 196 30.66 -5.86 -25.72
CA ASP A 196 31.01 -6.16 -27.11
C ASP A 196 29.93 -6.99 -27.83
N GLY A 197 28.90 -7.46 -27.11
CA GLY A 197 27.83 -8.29 -27.67
C GLY A 197 26.83 -7.50 -28.53
N ALA A 198 26.23 -8.17 -29.51
CA ALA A 198 25.36 -7.53 -30.51
C ALA A 198 24.17 -6.78 -29.89
N TYR A 199 23.63 -7.30 -28.78
CA TYR A 199 22.41 -6.79 -28.12
C TYR A 199 22.68 -5.99 -26.84
N ALA A 200 23.94 -5.74 -26.48
CA ALA A 200 24.31 -5.13 -25.21
C ALA A 200 23.69 -3.73 -25.01
N SER A 201 23.73 -2.91 -26.06
CA SER A 201 23.18 -1.56 -26.06
C SER A 201 21.65 -1.55 -25.92
N GLN A 202 20.97 -2.41 -26.69
CA GLN A 202 19.52 -2.57 -26.66
C GLN A 202 19.05 -3.12 -25.30
N ALA A 203 19.78 -4.07 -24.73
CA ALA A 203 19.48 -4.61 -23.41
C ALA A 203 19.64 -3.57 -22.30
N ALA A 204 20.69 -2.73 -22.37
CA ALA A 204 20.90 -1.64 -21.42
C ALA A 204 19.82 -0.56 -21.52
N GLU A 205 19.31 -0.28 -22.71
CA GLU A 205 18.18 0.64 -22.93
C GLU A 205 16.88 0.06 -22.37
N ALA A 206 16.57 -1.20 -22.69
CA ALA A 206 15.40 -1.90 -22.18
C ALA A 206 15.40 -1.97 -20.64
N LEU A 207 16.56 -2.17 -20.00
CA LEU A 207 16.69 -2.17 -18.53
C LEU A 207 16.35 -0.84 -17.87
N LYS A 208 16.63 0.28 -18.54
CA LYS A 208 16.30 1.63 -18.03
C LYS A 208 14.80 1.92 -18.14
N ALA A 209 14.12 1.29 -19.11
CA ALA A 209 12.70 1.46 -19.34
C ALA A 209 11.81 0.57 -18.45
N LEU A 210 12.36 -0.51 -17.87
CA LEU A 210 11.69 -1.45 -16.95
C LEU A 210 11.66 -0.96 -15.49
#